data_AF-A0A0G4ANA0-F1
#
_entry.id   AF-A0A0G4ANA0-F1
#
_cell.length_a   1.000
_cell.length_b   1.000
_cell.length_c   1.000
_cell.angle_alpha   90.00
_cell.angle_beta   90.00
_cell.angle_gamma   90.00
#
_symmetry.space_group_name_H-M   'P 1'
#
loop_
_entity.id
_entity.type
_entity.pdbx_description
1 polymer ?
#
loop_
_entity_poly.entity_id
_entity_poly.type
_entity_poly.pdbx_seq_one_letter_code
_entity_poly.pdbx_strand_id
1 'polypeptide(L)'
;MEDETKLSIYRAARTIKRRENTLYNALKSIYDDSIFVGEISQLWPDLPLLANLRCGLWYSQKFHSHCYFKSTDGHTNNWSFNTSRLNLHVAHLAGQKGGCIIVDSTRKGKRFPDSMSKTIPIWTCVFNRAIANHRRRMQNHHELMEGEPNMSDEHAENSRQNSHDWDSSLHLPLWVSETEKASIQDRLEEWTKELEASGADIASLASCLKKPLRPLWISQKTVIWLNEVPDHDSWDFTPIILVSASSSTGFIQHRTTSEFSWNYIPGAGDDEESWARGLSPELFWNNAYDIINSGPDVCNQKVANMVEKDRVYRAQRGQNAPQITVKAPKSSHSTNDPSYVDPELSLHSLDIKNDIQFSDADSTVYWLGTTNIAVGSTLAAANATSVDCILNCGQDSISADHLNTESYLHLPMVNSKLDRFSLRSNLASAVNFAKLNLSKEKRLLVCCHNGEDISVCICLAILTALFDEGGTFDDGKSFSGAHITKWEMRRRLVFLCKFAIKARPSRGNLKQVFGFLNGGRVSSLS
;
A
#
# COMPACT_ATOMS: atom_id res chain seq x y z
N MET A 1 49.30 17.61 28.35
CA MET A 1 48.97 18.19 27.05
C MET A 1 48.20 17.13 26.29
N GLU A 2 46.87 17.24 26.34
CA GLU A 2 45.94 16.30 25.74
C GLU A 2 46.01 16.40 24.21
N ASP A 3 46.01 15.23 23.58
CA ASP A 3 46.08 15.04 22.15
C ASP A 3 44.74 15.45 21.52
N GLU A 4 44.64 16.71 21.09
CA GLU A 4 43.54 17.21 20.26
C GLU A 4 43.49 16.42 18.95
N THR A 5 42.78 15.30 18.98
CA THR A 5 42.43 14.52 17.79
C THR A 5 41.58 15.39 16.86
N LYS A 6 42.23 16.11 15.95
CA LYS A 6 41.59 16.92 14.90
C LYS A 6 40.48 16.11 14.24
N LEU A 7 39.23 16.48 14.55
CA LEU A 7 38.06 15.90 13.90
C LEU A 7 38.21 16.11 12.39
N SER A 8 38.38 15.03 11.64
CA SER A 8 38.30 15.05 10.17
C SER A 8 37.05 15.84 9.77
N ILE A 9 37.18 16.76 8.79
CA ILE A 9 36.08 17.54 8.22
C ILE A 9 34.88 16.64 7.89
N TYR A 10 35.14 15.41 7.45
CA TYR A 10 34.12 14.42 7.15
C TYR A 10 33.39 13.88 8.39
N ARG A 11 34.11 13.66 9.50
CA ARG A 11 33.49 13.30 10.80
C ARG A 11 32.72 14.48 11.38
N ALA A 12 33.26 15.70 11.32
CA ALA A 12 32.58 16.91 11.76
C ALA A 12 31.27 17.14 10.97
N ALA A 13 31.32 17.08 9.64
CA ALA A 13 30.14 17.20 8.77
C ALA A 13 29.09 16.11 9.02
N ARG A 14 29.53 14.86 9.30
CA ARG A 14 28.61 13.77 9.64
C ARG A 14 27.97 13.96 11.03
N THR A 15 28.72 14.48 11.99
CA THR A 15 28.19 14.84 13.32
C THR A 15 27.19 15.99 13.23
N ILE A 16 27.46 17.01 12.41
CA ILE A 16 26.54 18.11 12.12
C ILE A 16 25.26 17.57 11.46
N LYS A 17 25.38 16.77 10.39
CA LYS A 17 24.21 16.13 9.75
C LYS A 17 23.39 15.24 10.70
N ARG A 18 24.04 14.54 11.64
CA ARG A 18 23.34 13.77 12.69
C ARG A 18 22.62 14.66 13.70
N ARG A 19 23.20 15.81 14.06
CA ARG A 19 22.56 16.81 14.92
C ARG A 19 21.39 17.51 14.23
N GLU A 20 21.39 17.57 12.91
CA GLU A 20 20.33 18.18 12.11
C GLU A 20 19.17 17.23 11.79
N ASN A 21 19.42 15.91 11.74
CA ASN A 21 18.41 14.88 11.48
C ASN A 21 17.96 14.17 12.77
N THR A 22 17.42 14.93 13.71
CA THR A 22 16.86 14.35 14.95
C THR A 22 15.45 13.82 14.73
N LEU A 23 15.03 12.91 15.60
CA LEU A 23 13.65 12.42 15.68
C LEU A 23 12.65 13.58 15.82
N TYR A 24 12.94 14.54 16.69
CA TYR A 24 12.09 15.73 16.87
C TYR A 24 11.97 16.55 15.59
N ASN A 25 13.08 16.80 14.88
CA ASN A 25 13.06 17.55 13.63
C ASN A 25 12.23 16.84 12.56
N ALA A 26 12.32 15.51 12.47
CA ALA A 26 11.51 14.72 11.54
C ALA A 26 10.01 14.81 11.87
N LEU A 27 9.63 14.54 13.12
CA LEU A 27 8.24 14.59 13.57
C LEU A 27 7.65 15.98 13.47
N LYS A 28 8.40 17.02 13.82
CA LYS A 28 7.96 18.41 13.71
C LYS A 28 7.80 18.84 12.25
N SER A 29 8.68 18.39 11.35
CA SER A 29 8.54 18.64 9.91
C SER A 29 7.31 17.95 9.32
N ILE A 30 7.03 16.72 9.74
CA ILE A 30 5.82 15.99 9.39
C ILE A 30 4.57 16.73 9.88
N TYR A 31 4.58 17.14 11.15
CA TYR A 31 3.47 17.87 11.75
C TYR A 31 3.19 19.18 10.99
N ASP A 32 4.23 19.95 10.70
CA ASP A 32 4.13 21.18 9.91
C ASP A 32 3.56 20.93 8.50
N ASP A 33 4.10 19.94 7.78
CA ASP A 33 3.65 19.62 6.42
C ASP A 33 2.21 19.08 6.39
N SER A 34 1.76 18.45 7.48
CA SER A 34 0.38 17.96 7.60
C SER A 34 -0.65 19.08 7.62
N ILE A 35 -0.29 20.27 8.09
CA ILE A 35 -1.19 21.43 8.11
C ILE A 35 -1.56 21.79 6.68
N PHE A 36 -0.57 21.86 5.80
CA PHE A 36 -0.78 22.08 4.37
C PHE A 36 -1.65 20.97 3.74
N VAL A 37 -1.42 19.70 4.09
CA VAL A 37 -2.26 18.60 3.60
C VAL A 37 -3.72 18.75 4.08
N GLY A 38 -3.91 19.17 5.33
CA GLY A 38 -5.23 19.47 5.90
C GLY A 38 -5.93 20.62 5.18
N GLU A 39 -5.21 21.72 4.91
CA GLU A 39 -5.72 22.86 4.14
C GLU A 39 -6.21 22.42 2.75
N ILE A 40 -5.40 21.65 2.02
CA ILE A 40 -5.79 21.15 0.69
C ILE A 40 -6.99 20.20 0.77
N SER A 41 -7.05 19.33 1.77
CA SER A 41 -8.20 18.44 1.96
C SER A 41 -9.49 19.20 2.26
N GLN A 42 -9.41 20.37 2.90
CA GLN A 42 -10.56 21.22 3.19
C GLN A 42 -11.08 21.97 1.95
N LEU A 43 -10.25 22.15 0.92
CA LEU A 43 -10.69 22.74 -0.35
C LEU A 43 -11.69 21.84 -1.10
N TRP A 44 -11.55 20.51 -0.94
CA TRP A 44 -12.44 19.52 -1.54
C TRP A 44 -12.84 18.45 -0.51
N PRO A 45 -13.76 18.77 0.41
CA PRO A 45 -14.13 17.89 1.52
C PRO A 45 -14.79 16.58 1.04
N ASP A 46 -15.44 16.59 -0.12
CA ASP A 46 -16.09 15.41 -0.71
C ASP A 46 -15.11 14.44 -1.37
N LEU A 47 -13.88 14.91 -1.67
CA LEU A 47 -12.86 14.08 -2.29
C LEU A 47 -12.11 13.25 -1.23
N PRO A 48 -12.02 11.92 -1.41
CA PRO A 48 -11.33 11.06 -0.48
C PRO A 48 -9.83 11.36 -0.48
N LEU A 49 -9.28 11.56 0.73
CA LEU A 49 -7.85 11.69 1.00
C LEU A 49 -7.19 10.32 1.13
N LEU A 50 -6.19 10.05 0.29
CA LEU A 50 -5.43 8.80 0.22
C LEU A 50 -3.95 9.03 0.53
N ALA A 51 -3.36 8.11 1.29
CA ALA A 51 -1.92 8.06 1.48
C ALA A 51 -1.24 7.19 0.43
N ASN A 52 -0.24 7.70 -0.28
CA ASN A 52 0.70 6.83 -0.96
C ASN A 52 1.62 6.19 0.07
N LEU A 53 1.59 4.85 0.17
CA LEU A 53 2.18 4.14 1.30
C LEU A 53 3.67 4.37 1.46
N ARG A 54 4.13 4.14 2.70
CA ARG A 54 5.42 4.57 3.25
C ARG A 54 5.35 6.05 3.59
N CYS A 55 5.81 6.90 2.67
CA CYS A 55 6.01 8.30 2.97
C CYS A 55 4.71 9.07 3.24
N GLY A 56 3.67 8.87 2.42
CA GLY A 56 2.40 9.59 2.51
C GLY A 56 1.62 9.37 3.81
N LEU A 57 1.81 8.22 4.48
CA LEU A 57 1.08 7.86 5.71
C LEU A 57 1.34 8.82 6.87
N TRP A 58 2.45 9.55 6.85
CA TRP A 58 2.85 10.42 7.93
C TRP A 58 2.12 11.77 7.94
N TYR A 59 1.55 12.21 6.81
CA TYR A 59 1.16 13.61 6.63
C TYR A 59 -0.33 13.91 6.89
N SER A 60 -1.08 12.98 7.48
CA SER A 60 -2.43 13.24 8.00
C SER A 60 -2.77 12.26 9.11
N GLN A 61 -3.57 12.71 10.09
CA GLN A 61 -4.11 11.85 11.14
C GLN A 61 -5.09 10.80 10.58
N LYS A 62 -5.86 11.16 9.54
CA LYS A 62 -6.90 10.29 8.96
C LYS A 62 -6.80 10.26 7.45
N PHE A 63 -6.92 9.06 6.90
CA PHE A 63 -7.03 8.80 5.47
C PHE A 63 -8.26 7.93 5.21
N HIS A 64 -8.92 8.16 4.08
CA HIS A 64 -10.05 7.35 3.64
C HIS A 64 -9.59 6.01 3.08
N SER A 65 -8.43 5.99 2.43
CA SER A 65 -7.82 4.78 1.88
C SER A 65 -6.32 5.01 1.66
N HIS A 66 -5.64 4.01 1.11
CA HIS A 66 -4.22 4.07 0.79
C HIS A 66 -3.94 3.48 -0.59
N CYS A 67 -2.88 3.96 -1.25
CA CYS A 67 -2.44 3.47 -2.56
C CYS A 67 -0.95 3.13 -2.54
N TYR A 68 -0.47 2.38 -3.54
CA TYR A 68 0.92 1.99 -3.66
C TYR A 68 1.52 2.27 -5.04
N PHE A 69 1.84 3.52 -5.30
CA PHE A 69 2.60 3.94 -6.48
C PHE A 69 4.08 4.08 -6.13
N LYS A 70 4.93 3.22 -6.70
CA LYS A 70 6.38 3.29 -6.47
C LYS A 70 7.03 4.27 -7.43
N SER A 71 7.86 5.17 -6.90
CA SER A 71 8.72 6.04 -7.69
C SER A 71 9.62 5.29 -8.67
N THR A 72 10.08 4.08 -8.32
CA THR A 72 10.92 3.24 -9.21
C THR A 72 10.25 2.88 -10.53
N ASP A 73 8.92 2.80 -10.56
CA ASP A 73 8.17 2.45 -11.77
C ASP A 73 8.13 3.63 -12.76
N GLY A 74 8.47 4.83 -12.30
CA GLY A 74 8.58 6.05 -13.09
C GLY A 74 9.99 6.66 -13.08
N HIS A 75 11.05 5.91 -12.78
CA HIS A 75 12.40 6.47 -12.84
C HIS A 75 12.81 6.76 -14.28
N THR A 76 13.55 7.86 -14.50
CA THR A 76 14.07 8.22 -15.82
C THR A 76 14.87 7.05 -16.42
N ASN A 77 14.58 6.74 -17.69
CA ASN A 77 15.11 5.59 -18.44
C ASN A 77 14.69 4.20 -17.94
N ASN A 78 13.80 4.12 -16.94
CA ASN A 78 13.29 2.86 -16.41
C ASN A 78 11.81 2.96 -16.03
N TRP A 79 10.97 3.23 -17.03
CA TRP A 79 9.52 3.27 -16.86
C TRP A 79 8.91 1.87 -17.01
N SER A 80 7.96 1.54 -16.14
CA SER A 80 7.24 0.28 -16.18
C SER A 80 5.80 0.42 -15.69
N PHE A 81 4.90 -0.39 -16.25
CA PHE A 81 3.53 -0.52 -15.75
C PHE A 81 3.41 -1.81 -14.93
N ASN A 82 3.00 -1.70 -13.66
CA ASN A 82 2.99 -2.85 -12.76
C ASN A 82 1.61 -3.50 -12.65
N THR A 83 1.41 -4.62 -13.34
CA THR A 83 0.16 -5.39 -13.29
C THR A 83 -0.09 -6.14 -11.98
N SER A 84 0.89 -6.21 -11.06
CA SER A 84 0.69 -6.77 -9.71
C SER A 84 0.24 -5.72 -8.69
N ARG A 85 0.39 -4.43 -8.99
CA ARG A 85 0.04 -3.29 -8.13
C ARG A 85 -0.78 -2.29 -8.93
N LEU A 86 -1.94 -2.76 -9.38
CA LEU A 86 -2.81 -1.99 -10.25
C LEU A 86 -3.46 -0.78 -9.58
N ASN A 87 -3.57 -0.74 -8.25
CA ASN A 87 -4.32 0.29 -7.53
C ASN A 87 -5.76 0.47 -8.08
N LEU A 88 -6.39 -0.64 -8.49
CA LEU A 88 -7.72 -0.64 -9.12
C LEU A 88 -8.79 0.03 -8.25
N HIS A 89 -8.68 -0.18 -6.94
CA HIS A 89 -9.56 0.44 -5.93
C HIS A 89 -9.49 1.97 -5.93
N VAL A 90 -8.34 2.57 -6.31
CA VAL A 90 -8.20 4.02 -6.43
C VAL A 90 -9.04 4.56 -7.59
N ALA A 91 -9.01 3.87 -8.74
CA ALA A 91 -9.81 4.26 -9.91
C ALA A 91 -11.33 4.13 -9.62
N HIS A 92 -11.75 3.07 -8.94
CA HIS A 92 -13.14 2.92 -8.50
C HIS A 92 -13.55 4.00 -7.51
N LEU A 93 -12.75 4.23 -6.48
CA LEU A 93 -13.03 5.24 -5.46
C LEU A 93 -13.11 6.65 -6.09
N ALA A 94 -12.19 6.97 -7.00
CA ALA A 94 -12.22 8.23 -7.75
C ALA A 94 -13.48 8.34 -8.62
N GLY A 95 -13.86 7.28 -9.35
CA GLY A 95 -15.09 7.28 -10.15
C GLY A 95 -16.36 7.45 -9.32
N GLN A 96 -16.41 6.85 -8.12
CA GLN A 96 -17.55 6.95 -7.20
C GLN A 96 -17.67 8.31 -6.52
N LYS A 97 -16.54 8.97 -6.24
CA LYS A 97 -16.47 10.22 -5.48
C LYS A 97 -16.19 11.45 -6.34
N GLY A 98 -16.18 11.30 -7.66
CA GLY A 98 -15.85 12.40 -8.58
C GLY A 98 -14.37 12.81 -8.55
N GLY A 99 -13.49 12.04 -7.90
CA GLY A 99 -12.05 12.31 -7.82
C GLY A 99 -11.40 11.72 -6.57
N CYS A 100 -10.12 11.99 -6.37
CA CYS A 100 -9.44 11.72 -5.10
C CYS A 100 -8.18 12.57 -4.91
N ILE A 101 -7.74 12.71 -3.66
CA ILE A 101 -6.48 13.37 -3.30
C ILE A 101 -5.47 12.30 -2.87
N ILE A 102 -4.27 12.29 -3.45
CA ILE A 102 -3.18 11.38 -3.09
C ILE A 102 -2.03 12.18 -2.50
N VAL A 103 -1.65 11.84 -1.27
CA VAL A 103 -0.57 12.48 -0.52
C VAL A 103 0.69 11.63 -0.58
N ASP A 104 1.80 12.28 -0.92
CA ASP A 104 3.14 11.73 -0.88
C ASP A 104 4.12 12.88 -0.61
N SER A 105 5.39 12.59 -0.45
CA SER A 105 6.41 13.65 -0.41
C SER A 105 7.71 13.17 -1.02
N THR A 106 8.65 14.10 -1.17
CA THR A 106 9.99 13.78 -1.64
C THR A 106 11.01 14.56 -0.83
N ARG A 107 12.19 13.97 -0.71
CA ARG A 107 13.34 14.61 -0.09
C ARG A 107 13.89 15.77 -0.92
N LYS A 108 14.81 16.49 -0.29
CA LYS A 108 15.51 17.66 -0.82
C LYS A 108 15.93 17.50 -2.28
N GLY A 109 15.57 18.49 -3.10
CA GLY A 109 16.00 18.64 -4.50
C GLY A 109 14.92 18.37 -5.55
N LYS A 110 13.83 17.68 -5.19
CA LYS A 110 12.66 17.49 -6.07
C LYS A 110 11.43 18.18 -5.48
N ARG A 111 10.53 18.67 -6.36
CA ARG A 111 9.23 19.21 -5.94
C ARG A 111 8.18 18.12 -5.77
N PHE A 112 8.26 17.10 -6.61
CA PHE A 112 7.37 15.95 -6.60
C PHE A 112 8.20 14.66 -6.70
N PRO A 113 7.76 13.57 -6.06
CA PRO A 113 8.34 12.25 -6.30
C PRO A 113 8.09 11.80 -7.75
N ASP A 114 8.89 10.84 -8.23
CA ASP A 114 8.69 10.25 -9.57
C ASP A 114 7.36 9.47 -9.67
N SER A 115 6.84 8.98 -8.53
CA SER A 115 5.50 8.38 -8.42
C SER A 115 4.42 9.35 -8.94
N MET A 116 4.48 10.61 -8.51
CA MET A 116 3.54 11.66 -8.92
C MET A 116 3.87 12.27 -10.28
N SER A 117 5.16 12.35 -10.63
CA SER A 117 5.58 13.00 -11.88
C SER A 117 5.34 12.13 -13.11
N LYS A 118 5.43 10.80 -12.97
CA LYS A 118 5.42 9.87 -14.11
C LYS A 118 4.60 8.61 -13.86
N THR A 119 4.73 7.94 -12.71
CA THR A 119 4.03 6.65 -12.47
C THR A 119 2.50 6.80 -12.49
N ILE A 120 1.94 7.74 -11.73
CA ILE A 120 0.49 7.98 -11.68
C ILE A 120 -0.04 8.52 -13.03
N PRO A 121 0.64 9.48 -13.70
CA PRO A 121 0.28 9.87 -15.07
C PRO A 121 0.21 8.72 -16.08
N ILE A 122 1.24 7.87 -16.12
CA ILE A 122 1.25 6.66 -16.95
C ILE A 122 0.04 5.79 -16.60
N TRP A 123 -0.19 5.56 -15.31
CA TRP A 123 -1.32 4.79 -14.82
C TRP A 123 -2.68 5.36 -15.28
N THR A 124 -2.94 6.66 -15.10
CA THR A 124 -4.18 7.30 -15.56
C THR A 124 -4.39 7.15 -17.07
N CYS A 125 -3.33 7.36 -17.86
CA CYS A 125 -3.40 7.25 -19.31
C CYS A 125 -3.68 5.81 -19.77
N VAL A 126 -3.02 4.81 -19.17
CA VAL A 126 -3.22 3.40 -19.51
C VAL A 126 -4.64 2.95 -19.16
N PHE A 127 -5.18 3.38 -18.02
CA PHE A 127 -6.58 3.09 -17.65
C PHE A 127 -7.57 3.78 -18.59
N ASN A 128 -7.38 5.06 -18.91
CA ASN A 128 -8.26 5.77 -19.85
C ASN A 128 -8.28 5.09 -21.22
N ARG A 129 -7.11 4.67 -21.74
CA ARG A 129 -7.01 3.93 -23.02
C ARG A 129 -7.74 2.58 -22.97
N ALA A 130 -7.55 1.81 -21.90
CA ALA A 130 -8.22 0.51 -21.75
C ALA A 130 -9.74 0.66 -21.65
N ILE A 131 -10.23 1.68 -20.93
CA ILE A 131 -11.67 2.00 -20.84
C ILE A 131 -12.21 2.44 -22.21
N ALA A 132 -11.49 3.30 -22.94
CA ALA A 132 -11.87 3.72 -24.29
C ALA A 132 -11.96 2.53 -25.25
N ASN A 133 -10.99 1.61 -25.20
CA ASN A 133 -10.98 0.38 -25.99
C ASN A 133 -12.20 -0.50 -25.65
N HIS A 134 -12.50 -0.67 -24.35
CA HIS A 134 -13.66 -1.43 -23.91
C HIS A 134 -14.98 -0.81 -24.41
N ARG A 135 -15.15 0.51 -24.28
CA ARG A 135 -16.35 1.22 -24.75
C ARG A 135 -16.55 1.09 -26.26
N ARG A 136 -15.48 1.24 -27.05
CA ARG A 136 -15.53 1.06 -28.52
C ARG A 136 -15.92 -0.36 -28.92
N ARG A 137 -15.37 -1.38 -28.24
CA ARG A 137 -15.75 -2.78 -28.49
C ARG A 137 -17.23 -3.05 -28.22
N MET A 138 -17.78 -2.45 -27.15
CA MET A 138 -19.21 -2.59 -26.81
C MET A 138 -20.13 -1.89 -27.82
N GLN A 139 -19.76 -0.70 -28.29
CA GLN A 139 -20.51 0.02 -29.33
C GLN A 139 -20.54 -0.76 -30.64
N ASN A 140 -19.39 -1.26 -31.10
CA ASN A 140 -19.30 -2.05 -32.33
C ASN A 140 -20.11 -3.37 -32.24
N HIS A 141 -20.15 -4.00 -31.06
CA HIS A 141 -20.97 -5.19 -30.85
C HIS A 141 -22.48 -4.90 -30.91
N HIS A 142 -22.90 -3.74 -30.41
CA HIS A 142 -24.30 -3.31 -30.49
C HIS A 142 -24.72 -3.01 -31.94
N GLU A 143 -23.88 -2.31 -32.71
CA GLU A 143 -24.12 -2.00 -34.13
C GLU A 143 -24.16 -3.24 -35.03
N LEU A 144 -23.44 -4.32 -34.69
CA LEU A 144 -23.47 -5.59 -35.41
C LEU A 144 -24.70 -6.46 -35.09
N MET A 145 -25.38 -6.23 -33.96
CA MET A 145 -26.59 -6.97 -33.58
C MET A 145 -27.89 -6.27 -34.00
N GLU A 146 -27.88 -4.93 -34.13
CA GLU A 146 -29.01 -4.18 -34.71
C GLU A 146 -28.85 -4.04 -36.24
N GLY A 147 -29.10 -5.14 -36.95
CA GLY A 147 -29.26 -5.12 -38.40
C GLY A 147 -30.62 -4.57 -38.80
N GLU A 148 -30.80 -3.25 -38.80
CA GLU A 148 -31.62 -2.46 -39.74
C GLU A 148 -31.60 -0.96 -39.35
N PRO A 149 -31.36 -0.01 -40.28
CA PRO A 149 -31.37 1.40 -39.97
C PRO A 149 -32.83 1.91 -39.97
N ASN A 150 -33.47 1.93 -38.81
CA ASN A 150 -34.68 2.72 -38.66
C ASN A 150 -34.30 4.20 -38.55
N MET A 151 -34.73 4.94 -39.57
CA MET A 151 -34.64 6.39 -39.67
C MET A 151 -35.35 7.05 -38.48
N SER A 152 -34.77 8.18 -38.04
CA SER A 152 -35.18 9.09 -36.96
C SER A 152 -35.01 8.58 -35.53
N ASP A 153 -33.82 8.77 -34.97
CA ASP A 153 -33.68 8.98 -33.52
C ASP A 153 -32.56 10.00 -33.25
N GLU A 154 -32.94 11.26 -33.04
CA GLU A 154 -32.03 12.36 -32.62
C GLU A 154 -31.32 12.05 -31.28
N HIS A 155 -31.78 11.02 -30.56
CA HIS A 155 -31.15 10.51 -29.34
C HIS A 155 -29.89 9.64 -29.59
N ALA A 156 -29.73 9.03 -30.77
CA ALA A 156 -28.56 8.22 -31.10
C ALA A 156 -27.33 9.08 -31.45
N GLU A 157 -27.53 10.30 -31.97
CA GLU A 157 -26.44 11.24 -32.25
C GLU A 157 -25.77 11.75 -30.97
N ASN A 158 -26.52 12.00 -29.90
CA ASN A 158 -25.95 12.37 -28.59
C ASN A 158 -25.08 11.26 -27.98
N SER A 159 -25.44 9.98 -28.17
CA SER A 159 -24.64 8.87 -27.67
C SER A 159 -23.40 8.57 -28.54
N ARG A 160 -23.43 8.90 -29.83
CA ARG A 160 -22.27 8.85 -30.73
C ARG A 160 -21.28 10.00 -30.47
N GLN A 161 -21.78 11.19 -30.11
CA GLN A 161 -20.93 12.33 -29.76
C GLN A 161 -20.11 12.08 -28.49
N ASN A 162 -20.67 11.39 -27.49
CA ASN A 162 -20.01 11.08 -26.21
C ASN A 162 -18.82 10.11 -26.31
N SER A 163 -18.65 9.36 -27.40
CA SER A 163 -17.49 8.46 -27.56
C SER A 163 -16.21 9.19 -27.99
N HIS A 164 -16.35 10.34 -28.65
CA HIS A 164 -15.24 11.14 -29.16
C HIS A 164 -14.57 12.05 -28.13
N ASP A 165 -15.20 12.25 -26.96
CA ASP A 165 -14.74 13.19 -25.91
C ASP A 165 -13.89 12.53 -24.80
N TRP A 166 -13.64 11.21 -24.88
CA TRP A 166 -12.88 10.51 -23.85
C TRP A 166 -11.37 10.69 -24.01
N ASP A 167 -10.79 11.59 -23.21
CA ASP A 167 -9.36 11.87 -23.24
C ASP A 167 -8.48 10.67 -22.82
N SER A 168 -7.73 10.18 -23.81
CA SER A 168 -6.78 9.05 -23.67
C SER A 168 -5.32 9.50 -23.81
N SER A 169 -5.07 10.80 -23.74
CA SER A 169 -3.74 11.40 -23.87
C SER A 169 -2.95 11.33 -22.56
N LEU A 170 -1.63 11.42 -22.69
CA LEU A 170 -0.71 11.38 -21.55
C LEU A 170 -0.49 12.79 -20.98
N HIS A 171 -0.96 13.02 -19.75
CA HIS A 171 -0.78 14.27 -19.03
C HIS A 171 0.39 14.19 -18.06
N LEU A 172 1.53 14.76 -18.45
CA LEU A 172 2.72 14.89 -17.61
C LEU A 172 2.90 16.34 -17.14
N PRO A 173 3.55 16.57 -16.00
CA PRO A 173 3.83 17.91 -15.53
C PRO A 173 4.93 18.56 -16.37
N LEU A 174 4.94 19.90 -16.38
CA LEU A 174 5.82 20.73 -17.22
C LEU A 174 7.34 20.51 -17.01
N TRP A 175 7.75 19.91 -15.88
CA TRP A 175 9.16 19.63 -15.59
C TRP A 175 9.65 18.28 -16.14
N VAL A 176 8.77 17.47 -16.74
CA VAL A 176 9.17 16.29 -17.51
C VAL A 176 9.42 16.73 -18.94
N SER A 177 10.58 16.38 -19.50
CA SER A 177 10.96 16.84 -20.84
C SER A 177 10.07 16.21 -21.92
N GLU A 178 9.88 16.90 -23.04
CA GLU A 178 9.13 16.34 -24.18
C GLU A 178 9.79 15.07 -24.75
N THR A 179 11.12 14.95 -24.66
CA THR A 179 11.84 13.72 -25.04
C THR A 179 11.49 12.55 -24.11
N GLU A 180 11.42 12.79 -22.81
CA GLU A 180 10.99 11.77 -21.83
C GLU A 180 9.52 11.41 -22.05
N LYS A 181 8.66 12.40 -22.31
CA LYS A 181 7.26 12.19 -22.67
C LYS A 181 7.09 11.32 -23.92
N ALA A 182 7.79 11.62 -25.01
CA ALA A 182 7.75 10.83 -26.23
C ALA A 182 8.19 9.37 -25.97
N SER A 183 9.27 9.18 -25.22
CA SER A 183 9.77 7.84 -24.85
C SER A 183 8.76 7.04 -24.02
N ILE A 184 7.99 7.71 -23.17
CA ILE A 184 6.90 7.09 -22.41
C ILE A 184 5.72 6.76 -23.35
N GLN A 185 5.37 7.68 -24.25
CA GLN A 185 4.26 7.50 -25.20
C GLN A 185 4.43 6.26 -26.09
N ASP A 186 5.66 5.99 -26.54
CA ASP A 186 6.00 4.82 -27.34
C ASP A 186 5.68 3.48 -26.65
N ARG A 187 5.61 3.45 -25.31
CA ARG A 187 5.35 2.26 -24.51
C ARG A 187 3.89 2.11 -24.07
N LEU A 188 3.07 3.16 -24.19
CA LEU A 188 1.71 3.17 -23.68
C LEU A 188 0.82 2.11 -24.33
N GLU A 189 1.03 1.81 -25.62
CA GLU A 189 0.25 0.79 -26.33
C GLU A 189 0.50 -0.61 -25.76
N GLU A 190 1.76 -0.94 -25.48
CA GLU A 190 2.14 -2.21 -24.85
C GLU A 190 1.52 -2.33 -23.46
N TRP A 191 1.67 -1.31 -22.62
CA TRP A 191 1.11 -1.32 -21.26
C TRP A 191 -0.43 -1.37 -21.24
N THR A 192 -1.09 -0.76 -22.23
CA THR A 192 -2.55 -0.87 -22.39
C THR A 192 -2.95 -2.31 -22.67
N LYS A 193 -2.25 -2.99 -23.60
CA LYS A 193 -2.46 -4.42 -23.86
C LYS A 193 -2.16 -5.28 -22.64
N GLU A 194 -1.11 -4.98 -21.89
CA GLU A 194 -0.80 -5.69 -20.64
C GLU A 194 -1.89 -5.53 -19.58
N LEU A 195 -2.49 -4.34 -19.45
CA LEU A 195 -3.62 -4.10 -18.54
C LEU A 195 -4.86 -4.89 -18.97
N GLU A 196 -5.24 -4.82 -20.24
CA GLU A 196 -6.39 -5.57 -20.77
C GLU A 196 -6.22 -7.08 -20.62
N ALA A 197 -4.99 -7.57 -20.82
CA ALA A 197 -4.62 -8.96 -20.63
C ALA A 197 -4.52 -9.37 -19.14
N SER A 198 -4.42 -8.42 -18.21
CA SER A 198 -4.18 -8.72 -16.79
C SER A 198 -5.37 -9.31 -16.04
N GLY A 199 -6.56 -9.35 -16.65
CA GLY A 199 -7.80 -9.76 -15.97
C GLY A 199 -8.36 -8.68 -15.04
N ALA A 200 -7.91 -7.42 -15.17
CA ALA A 200 -8.51 -6.29 -14.49
C ALA A 200 -9.96 -6.11 -14.94
N ASP A 201 -10.84 -5.76 -13.99
CA ASP A 201 -12.27 -5.55 -14.26
C ASP A 201 -12.52 -4.18 -14.91
N ILE A 202 -12.10 -4.05 -16.17
CA ILE A 202 -12.26 -2.81 -16.96
C ILE A 202 -13.74 -2.50 -17.21
N ALA A 203 -14.61 -3.51 -17.27
CA ALA A 203 -16.05 -3.31 -17.46
C ALA A 203 -16.67 -2.54 -16.28
N SER A 204 -16.38 -2.97 -15.05
CA SER A 204 -16.83 -2.29 -13.84
C SER A 204 -16.27 -0.86 -13.74
N LEU A 205 -15.03 -0.64 -14.19
CA LEU A 205 -14.48 0.71 -14.25
C LEU A 205 -15.14 1.58 -15.31
N ALA A 206 -15.41 1.02 -16.49
CA ALA A 206 -16.01 1.74 -17.60
C ALA A 206 -17.44 2.21 -17.28
N SER A 207 -18.17 1.46 -16.44
CA SER A 207 -19.48 1.87 -15.91
C SER A 207 -19.38 2.86 -14.75
N CYS A 208 -18.34 2.75 -13.92
CA CYS A 208 -18.12 3.62 -12.77
C CYS A 208 -17.60 5.02 -13.15
N LEU A 209 -16.64 5.11 -14.08
CA LEU A 209 -15.98 6.37 -14.45
C LEU A 209 -16.75 7.10 -15.55
N LYS A 210 -17.46 8.17 -15.20
CA LYS A 210 -18.20 8.99 -16.18
C LYS A 210 -17.27 9.88 -17.02
N LYS A 211 -16.15 10.31 -16.45
CA LYS A 211 -15.15 11.20 -17.06
C LYS A 211 -13.74 10.58 -16.99
N PRO A 212 -12.82 10.86 -17.93
CA PRO A 212 -11.46 10.29 -17.94
C PRO A 212 -10.67 10.71 -16.70
N LEU A 213 -9.77 9.85 -16.23
CA LEU A 213 -8.89 10.17 -15.09
C LEU A 213 -7.83 11.21 -15.52
N ARG A 214 -7.59 12.25 -14.72
CA ARG A 214 -6.52 13.23 -15.01
C ARG A 214 -5.77 13.67 -13.75
N PRO A 215 -4.42 13.62 -13.76
CA PRO A 215 -3.62 14.08 -12.64
C PRO A 215 -3.55 15.62 -12.56
N LEU A 216 -3.58 16.15 -11.33
CA LEU A 216 -3.32 17.56 -11.01
C LEU A 216 -2.23 17.63 -9.94
N TRP A 217 -1.29 18.59 -10.04
CA TRP A 217 -0.14 18.65 -9.13
C TRP A 217 -0.19 19.84 -8.18
N ILE A 218 -0.17 19.54 -6.89
CA ILE A 218 -0.28 20.51 -5.81
C ILE A 218 0.95 20.40 -4.91
N SER A 219 1.59 21.51 -4.60
CA SER A 219 2.64 21.59 -3.58
C SER A 219 2.52 22.90 -2.82
N GLN A 220 3.29 23.08 -1.75
CA GLN A 220 3.32 24.33 -0.96
C GLN A 220 3.69 25.60 -1.76
N LYS A 221 4.12 25.48 -3.02
CA LYS A 221 4.42 26.61 -3.93
C LYS A 221 3.31 26.87 -4.95
N THR A 222 2.26 26.04 -4.95
CA THR A 222 1.14 26.18 -5.86
C THR A 222 0.21 27.25 -5.30
N VAL A 223 -0.12 28.24 -6.14
CA VAL A 223 -0.84 29.45 -5.72
C VAL A 223 -2.23 29.55 -6.37
N ILE A 224 -2.77 28.42 -6.85
CA ILE A 224 -3.95 28.39 -7.73
C ILE A 224 -5.28 28.70 -7.03
N TRP A 225 -5.30 28.78 -5.70
CA TRP A 225 -6.50 29.00 -4.87
C TRP A 225 -6.72 30.47 -4.46
N LEU A 226 -5.90 31.41 -4.93
CA LEU A 226 -5.99 32.82 -4.49
C LEU A 226 -7.27 33.52 -4.94
N ASN A 227 -7.95 33.03 -5.99
CA ASN A 227 -9.09 33.73 -6.58
C ASN A 227 -10.39 32.93 -6.46
N GLU A 228 -10.43 31.66 -6.84
CA GLU A 228 -11.58 30.76 -6.68
C GLU A 228 -11.11 29.31 -6.60
N VAL A 229 -11.78 28.46 -5.81
CA VAL A 229 -11.58 27.01 -5.81
C VAL A 229 -12.57 26.42 -6.81
N PRO A 230 -12.12 25.84 -7.94
CA PRO A 230 -13.04 25.22 -8.87
C PRO A 230 -13.76 24.06 -8.21
N ASP A 231 -15.07 23.98 -8.41
CA ASP A 231 -15.80 22.77 -8.09
C ASP A 231 -15.27 21.63 -8.95
N HIS A 232 -14.87 20.54 -8.31
CA HIS A 232 -14.34 19.35 -8.96
C HIS A 232 -15.32 18.76 -10.00
N ASP A 233 -16.63 18.93 -9.79
CA ASP A 233 -17.66 18.47 -10.72
C ASP A 233 -17.71 19.28 -12.03
N SER A 234 -17.16 20.49 -12.03
CA SER A 234 -17.10 21.36 -13.22
C SER A 234 -16.08 20.91 -14.27
N TRP A 235 -15.11 20.07 -13.88
CA TRP A 235 -14.08 19.60 -14.81
C TRP A 235 -14.63 18.54 -15.77
N ASP A 236 -14.12 18.52 -16.99
CA ASP A 236 -14.41 17.51 -18.02
C ASP A 236 -13.71 16.15 -17.74
N PHE A 237 -12.95 16.06 -16.65
CA PHE A 237 -12.23 14.87 -16.20
C PHE A 237 -12.50 14.54 -14.73
N THR A 238 -12.20 13.31 -14.32
CA THR A 238 -12.15 12.86 -12.93
C THR A 238 -10.76 13.18 -12.34
N PRO A 239 -10.62 14.17 -11.43
CA PRO A 239 -9.33 14.61 -10.91
C PRO A 239 -8.66 13.59 -9.98
N ILE A 240 -7.38 13.35 -10.24
CA ILE A 240 -6.44 12.69 -9.33
C ILE A 240 -5.48 13.75 -8.81
N ILE A 241 -5.81 14.33 -7.66
CA ILE A 241 -5.08 15.47 -7.09
C ILE A 241 -3.85 14.96 -6.33
N LEU A 242 -2.67 15.25 -6.84
CA LEU A 242 -1.37 14.79 -6.34
C LEU A 242 -0.73 15.86 -5.45
N VAL A 243 -0.77 15.65 -4.14
CA VAL A 243 -0.27 16.58 -3.13
C VAL A 243 1.11 16.15 -2.67
N SER A 244 2.14 16.88 -3.08
CA SER A 244 3.47 16.77 -2.49
C SER A 244 3.50 17.58 -1.19
N ALA A 245 3.47 16.87 -0.06
CA ALA A 245 3.27 17.46 1.26
C ALA A 245 4.38 18.44 1.64
N SER A 246 5.64 18.09 1.34
CA SER A 246 6.81 18.84 1.79
C SER A 246 7.22 20.01 0.88
N SER A 247 7.77 21.05 1.51
CA SER A 247 8.40 22.18 0.83
C SER A 247 9.68 21.76 0.10
N SER A 248 9.82 22.16 -1.16
CA SER A 248 10.93 21.81 -2.04
C SER A 248 12.14 22.75 -1.96
N THR A 249 12.32 23.47 -0.86
CA THR A 249 13.40 24.46 -0.75
C THR A 249 14.78 23.81 -0.72
N GLY A 250 15.69 24.30 -1.58
CA GLY A 250 17.05 23.79 -1.76
C GLY A 250 18.02 24.11 -0.61
N PHE A 251 17.59 24.88 0.38
CA PHE A 251 18.35 25.25 1.57
C PHE A 251 17.70 24.67 2.83
N ILE A 252 18.52 24.42 3.87
CA ILE A 252 18.03 23.99 5.18
C ILE A 252 17.20 25.14 5.75
N GLN A 253 15.91 24.91 5.99
CA GLN A 253 15.06 25.89 6.63
C GLN A 253 15.14 25.68 8.13
N HIS A 254 15.65 26.67 8.85
CA HIS A 254 15.50 26.73 10.29
C HIS A 254 14.11 27.33 10.58
N ARG A 255 13.27 26.59 11.29
CA ARG A 255 11.92 27.02 11.66
C ARG A 255 11.85 27.20 13.18
N THR A 256 11.03 28.15 13.59
CA THR A 256 10.88 28.51 15.00
C THR A 256 9.41 28.69 15.33
N THR A 257 9.05 28.33 16.55
CA THR A 257 7.80 28.69 17.22
C THR A 257 8.16 29.59 18.41
N SER A 258 7.16 30.05 19.17
CA SER A 258 7.37 30.77 20.42
C SER A 258 8.22 29.98 21.44
N GLU A 259 8.16 28.64 21.39
CA GLU A 259 8.77 27.77 22.41
C GLU A 259 10.01 27.03 21.91
N PHE A 260 10.01 26.55 20.66
CA PHE A 260 11.07 25.68 20.15
C PHE A 260 11.50 26.02 18.73
N SER A 261 12.74 25.67 18.40
CA SER A 261 13.33 25.75 17.07
C SER A 261 13.72 24.37 16.54
N TRP A 262 13.58 24.14 15.24
CA TRP A 262 14.01 22.90 14.60
C TRP A 262 14.52 23.15 13.19
N ASN A 263 15.29 22.19 12.69
CA ASN A 263 15.70 22.17 11.30
C ASN A 263 14.66 21.38 10.51
N TYR A 264 14.01 22.05 9.56
CA TYR A 264 13.00 21.42 8.71
C TYR A 264 13.64 20.39 7.78
N ILE A 265 13.03 19.21 7.73
CA ILE A 265 13.46 18.08 6.91
C ILE A 265 12.38 17.83 5.84
N PRO A 266 12.64 18.21 4.57
CA PRO A 266 11.74 17.90 3.47
C PRO A 266 11.64 16.39 3.27
N GLY A 267 10.42 15.89 3.17
CA GLY A 267 10.18 14.46 2.99
C GLY A 267 10.56 13.63 4.19
N ALA A 268 10.34 14.16 5.40
CA ALA A 268 10.70 13.50 6.66
C ALA A 268 10.02 12.13 6.85
N GLY A 269 8.83 11.92 6.28
CA GLY A 269 8.16 10.61 6.28
C GLY A 269 8.86 9.53 5.43
N ASP A 270 9.86 9.89 4.63
CA ASP A 270 10.62 8.94 3.80
C ASP A 270 11.82 8.34 4.54
N ASP A 271 12.20 7.09 4.21
CA ASP A 271 13.05 6.19 5.00
C ASP A 271 12.86 6.29 6.52
N GLU A 272 11.62 6.16 6.98
CA GLU A 272 11.25 6.09 8.41
C GLU A 272 12.11 5.08 9.19
N GLU A 273 12.59 4.00 8.55
CA GLU A 273 13.44 2.99 9.18
C GLU A 273 14.75 3.56 9.73
N SER A 274 15.18 4.73 9.24
CA SER A 274 16.40 5.40 9.68
C SER A 274 16.25 6.21 10.97
N TRP A 275 15.03 6.62 11.33
CA TRP A 275 14.79 7.57 12.43
C TRP A 275 13.61 7.24 13.34
N ALA A 276 12.56 6.55 12.86
CA ALA A 276 11.30 6.37 13.57
C ALA A 276 11.39 5.42 14.78
N ARG A 277 12.39 4.53 14.81
CA ARG A 277 12.67 3.62 15.96
C ARG A 277 11.43 2.83 16.42
N GLY A 278 10.59 2.40 15.48
CA GLY A 278 9.37 1.65 15.74
C GLY A 278 8.11 2.48 16.00
N LEU A 279 8.23 3.81 16.01
CA LEU A 279 7.07 4.71 15.99
C LEU A 279 6.33 4.54 14.66
N SER A 280 5.04 4.22 14.72
CA SER A 280 4.15 4.19 13.55
C SER A 280 3.47 5.56 13.34
N PRO A 281 2.99 5.85 12.12
CA PRO A 281 2.21 7.08 11.86
C PRO A 281 0.98 7.20 12.77
N GLU A 282 0.24 6.11 13.00
CA GLU A 282 -0.94 6.10 13.86
C GLU A 282 -0.57 6.43 15.32
N LEU A 283 0.48 5.79 15.85
CA LEU A 283 0.94 6.05 17.21
C LEU A 283 1.44 7.49 17.38
N PHE A 284 2.12 8.03 16.35
CA PHE A 284 2.50 9.45 16.33
C PHE A 284 1.27 10.35 16.37
N TRP A 285 0.30 10.17 15.46
CA TRP A 285 -0.86 11.04 15.37
C TRP A 285 -1.79 10.98 16.59
N ASN A 286 -1.90 9.83 17.24
CA ASN A 286 -2.63 9.68 18.51
C ASN A 286 -1.98 10.45 19.67
N ASN A 287 -0.69 10.81 19.55
CA ASN A 287 0.08 11.49 20.60
C ASN A 287 0.78 12.77 20.09
N ALA A 288 0.42 13.27 18.91
CA ALA A 288 1.22 14.28 18.20
C ALA A 288 1.35 15.56 19.02
N TYR A 289 0.24 16.03 19.62
CA TYR A 289 0.24 17.22 20.47
C TYR A 289 1.23 17.09 21.64
N ASP A 290 1.20 15.96 22.35
CA ASP A 290 2.09 15.72 23.49
C ASP A 290 3.56 15.64 23.06
N ILE A 291 3.86 14.91 21.98
CA ILE A 291 5.24 14.76 21.48
C ILE A 291 5.83 16.10 21.03
N ILE A 292 5.06 16.87 20.27
CA ILE A 292 5.54 18.11 19.64
C ILE A 292 5.73 19.22 20.68
N ASN A 293 4.81 19.37 21.64
CA ASN A 293 4.87 20.43 22.64
C ASN A 293 5.84 20.14 23.80
N SER A 294 6.27 18.89 23.95
CA SER A 294 7.26 18.55 24.98
C SER A 294 8.68 19.01 24.62
N GLY A 295 8.92 19.39 23.37
CA GLY A 295 10.22 19.88 22.91
C GLY A 295 11.24 18.77 22.59
N PRO A 296 12.40 19.18 22.03
CA PRO A 296 13.40 18.26 21.48
C PRO A 296 14.09 17.38 22.54
N ASP A 297 14.28 17.91 23.75
CA ASP A 297 15.09 17.26 24.79
C ASP A 297 14.45 15.97 25.31
N VAL A 298 13.13 15.96 25.48
CA VAL A 298 12.38 14.81 26.01
C VAL A 298 11.71 13.97 24.92
N CYS A 299 11.68 14.45 23.67
CA CYS A 299 11.03 13.77 22.54
C CYS A 299 11.50 12.32 22.36
N ASN A 300 12.82 12.08 22.43
CA ASN A 300 13.36 10.72 22.31
C ASN A 300 12.86 9.79 23.42
N GLN A 301 12.85 10.25 24.67
CA GLN A 301 12.39 9.47 25.81
C GLN A 301 10.89 9.17 25.71
N LYS A 302 10.10 10.18 25.33
CA LYS A 302 8.65 10.04 25.16
C LYS A 302 8.31 9.02 24.08
N VAL A 303 8.92 9.14 22.90
CA VAL A 303 8.70 8.19 21.81
C VAL A 303 9.12 6.78 22.22
N ALA A 304 10.27 6.62 22.88
CA ALA A 304 10.70 5.31 23.38
C ALA A 304 9.69 4.69 24.35
N ASN A 305 9.19 5.47 25.32
CA ASN A 305 8.17 5.03 26.27
C ASN A 305 6.86 4.65 25.57
N MET A 306 6.43 5.42 24.56
CA MET A 306 5.21 5.14 23.81
C MET A 306 5.32 3.86 22.98
N VAL A 307 6.43 3.71 22.25
CA VAL A 307 6.70 2.51 21.44
C VAL A 307 6.78 1.27 22.33
N GLU A 308 7.41 1.37 23.50
CA GLU A 308 7.49 0.26 24.43
C GLU A 308 6.13 -0.07 25.06
N LYS A 309 5.34 0.95 25.44
CA LYS A 309 3.98 0.75 25.95
C LYS A 309 3.08 0.08 24.90
N ASP A 310 3.14 0.53 23.65
CA ASP A 310 2.44 -0.09 22.52
C ASP A 310 2.90 -1.53 22.31
N ARG A 311 4.21 -1.79 22.33
CA ARG A 311 4.77 -3.13 22.20
C ARG A 311 4.27 -4.07 23.31
N VAL A 312 4.29 -3.64 24.56
CA VAL A 312 3.79 -4.42 25.71
C VAL A 312 2.30 -4.67 25.59
N TYR A 313 1.52 -3.65 25.23
CA TYR A 313 0.09 -3.77 25.03
C TYR A 313 -0.26 -4.79 23.93
N ARG A 314 0.44 -4.75 22.80
CA ARG A 314 0.30 -5.73 21.71
C ARG A 314 0.71 -7.13 22.16
N ALA A 315 1.81 -7.27 22.89
CA ALA A 315 2.26 -8.56 23.43
C ALA A 315 1.23 -9.18 24.40
N GLN A 316 0.63 -8.38 25.29
CA GLN A 316 -0.41 -8.85 26.21
C GLN A 316 -1.66 -9.37 25.50
N ARG A 317 -1.93 -8.91 24.28
CA ARG A 317 -3.03 -9.37 23.43
C ARG A 317 -2.64 -10.47 22.45
N GLY A 318 -1.48 -11.10 22.64
CA GLY A 318 -1.00 -12.18 21.77
C GLY A 318 -0.64 -11.74 20.36
N GLN A 319 -0.35 -10.44 20.15
CA GLN A 319 0.11 -9.94 18.86
C GLN A 319 1.64 -9.97 18.80
N ASN A 320 2.18 -10.22 17.60
CA ASN A 320 3.62 -10.20 17.35
C ASN A 320 4.22 -8.81 17.64
N ALA A 321 5.04 -8.72 18.68
CA ALA A 321 5.62 -7.48 19.18
C ALA A 321 7.12 -7.64 19.46
N PRO A 322 7.95 -7.76 18.39
CA PRO A 322 9.37 -8.03 18.54
C PRO A 322 10.07 -6.87 19.29
N GLN A 323 11.04 -7.21 20.15
CA GLN A 323 11.88 -6.20 20.79
C GLN A 323 12.73 -5.48 19.73
N ILE A 324 12.73 -4.15 19.78
CA ILE A 324 13.54 -3.32 18.90
C ILE A 324 14.96 -3.30 19.47
N THR A 325 15.83 -4.18 18.98
CA THR A 325 17.25 -4.16 19.36
C THR A 325 17.93 -2.98 18.67
N VAL A 326 18.17 -1.89 19.40
CA VAL A 326 19.04 -0.82 18.91
C VAL A 326 20.46 -1.37 18.88
N LYS A 327 21.04 -1.51 17.69
CA LYS A 327 22.48 -1.78 17.57
C LYS A 327 23.21 -0.60 18.21
N ALA A 328 23.84 -0.83 19.37
CA ALA A 328 24.72 0.15 19.98
C ALA A 328 25.73 0.64 18.94
N PRO A 329 26.05 1.95 18.89
CA PRO A 329 27.14 2.42 18.06
C PRO A 329 28.40 1.68 18.53
N LYS A 330 29.11 1.01 17.60
CA LYS A 330 30.36 0.30 17.91
C LYS A 330 31.32 1.26 18.61
N SER A 331 31.38 1.21 19.93
CA SER A 331 32.45 1.81 20.72
C SER A 331 33.66 0.92 20.54
N SER A 332 34.58 1.34 19.69
CA SER A 332 35.94 0.82 19.68
C SER A 332 36.62 1.30 20.95
N HIS A 333 36.48 0.57 22.06
CA HIS A 333 37.47 0.47 23.13
C HIS A 333 37.11 -0.75 23.98
N SER A 334 37.94 -1.77 23.87
CA SER A 334 37.98 -2.92 24.75
C SER A 334 38.62 -2.51 26.08
N THR A 335 37.88 -2.62 27.17
CA THR A 335 38.43 -2.91 28.50
C THR A 335 37.34 -3.60 29.31
N ASN A 336 37.62 -4.83 29.71
CA ASN A 336 36.82 -5.62 30.65
C ASN A 336 36.80 -4.92 32.00
N ASP A 337 35.61 -4.70 32.58
CA ASP A 337 35.45 -4.58 34.03
C ASP A 337 34.02 -5.03 34.43
N PRO A 338 33.83 -6.04 35.31
CA PRO A 338 32.53 -6.56 35.68
C PRO A 338 32.08 -5.92 36.99
N SER A 339 31.44 -4.76 36.94
CA SER A 339 30.69 -4.23 38.08
C SER A 339 29.71 -3.13 37.67
N TYR A 340 28.54 -3.50 37.15
CA TYR A 340 27.39 -2.60 37.21
C TYR A 340 26.12 -3.39 37.51
N VAL A 341 25.56 -3.07 38.67
CA VAL A 341 24.35 -3.64 39.28
C VAL A 341 23.13 -3.10 38.53
N ASP A 342 22.21 -3.99 38.16
CA ASP A 342 20.88 -3.65 37.64
C ASP A 342 20.12 -2.76 38.64
N PRO A 343 19.60 -1.59 38.25
CA PRO A 343 18.56 -0.94 39.01
C PRO A 343 17.21 -1.58 38.63
N GLU A 344 16.77 -2.46 39.51
CA GLU A 344 15.41 -2.99 39.60
C GLU A 344 14.41 -1.82 39.69
N LEU A 345 13.76 -1.45 38.57
CA LEU A 345 12.68 -0.47 38.57
C LEU A 345 11.36 -1.20 38.86
N SER A 346 10.95 -1.06 40.12
CA SER A 346 9.68 -1.49 40.69
C SER A 346 8.48 -0.90 39.94
N LEU A 347 7.68 -1.79 39.35
CA LEU A 347 6.35 -1.51 38.80
C LEU A 347 5.37 -1.22 39.94
N HIS A 348 5.14 0.05 40.24
CA HIS A 348 3.94 0.44 40.97
C HIS A 348 2.76 0.55 40.00
N SER A 349 1.82 -0.37 40.18
CA SER A 349 0.50 -0.40 39.56
C SER A 349 -0.21 0.94 39.75
N LEU A 350 -0.48 1.63 38.64
CA LEU A 350 -1.41 2.76 38.61
C LEU A 350 -2.51 2.43 37.61
N ASP A 351 -3.72 2.46 38.15
CA ASP A 351 -4.96 2.01 37.54
C ASP A 351 -5.30 2.70 36.22
N ILE A 352 -5.96 1.87 35.40
CA ILE A 352 -6.47 2.07 34.07
C ILE A 352 -7.49 3.23 33.99
N LYS A 353 -7.36 4.06 32.96
CA LYS A 353 -8.46 4.48 32.06
C LYS A 353 -7.88 5.30 30.90
N ASN A 354 -8.00 4.78 29.68
CA ASN A 354 -8.45 5.53 28.50
C ASN A 354 -8.48 4.63 27.26
N ASP A 355 -9.64 4.65 26.62
CA ASP A 355 -10.00 3.95 25.40
C ASP A 355 -9.09 4.32 24.23
N ILE A 356 -8.22 3.40 23.82
CA ILE A 356 -7.68 3.40 22.47
C ILE A 356 -8.65 2.55 21.64
N GLN A 357 -9.60 3.22 20.99
CA GLN A 357 -10.42 2.60 19.96
C GLN A 357 -9.49 2.16 18.83
N PHE A 358 -9.35 0.85 18.65
CA PHE A 358 -8.78 0.30 17.42
C PHE A 358 -9.59 0.78 16.24
N SER A 359 -8.93 1.16 15.14
CA SER A 359 -9.64 1.36 13.88
C SER A 359 -10.27 0.03 13.45
N ASP A 360 -11.53 0.07 13.03
CA ASP A 360 -12.35 -1.07 12.58
C ASP A 360 -11.75 -1.85 11.37
N ALA A 361 -10.57 -1.44 10.90
CA ALA A 361 -9.91 -1.92 9.68
C ALA A 361 -9.04 -3.17 9.87
N ASP A 362 -8.67 -3.54 11.10
CA ASP A 362 -7.78 -4.69 11.39
C ASP A 362 -8.52 -6.02 11.61
N SER A 363 -9.85 -5.96 11.74
CA SER A 363 -10.78 -7.09 11.91
C SER A 363 -11.46 -7.54 10.61
N THR A 364 -11.14 -6.92 9.47
CA THR A 364 -11.86 -7.16 8.21
C THR A 364 -11.43 -8.48 7.54
N VAL A 365 -12.42 -9.31 7.22
CA VAL A 365 -12.27 -10.53 6.41
C VAL A 365 -12.75 -10.26 4.98
N TYR A 366 -11.93 -10.59 3.98
CA TYR A 366 -12.25 -10.36 2.56
C TYR A 366 -12.62 -11.67 1.86
N TRP A 367 -13.90 -11.83 1.49
CA TRP A 367 -14.37 -12.96 0.69
C TRP A 367 -14.01 -12.79 -0.80
N LEU A 368 -13.45 -13.84 -1.40
CA LEU A 368 -12.95 -13.83 -2.77
C LEU A 368 -14.05 -14.25 -3.74
N GLY A 369 -14.96 -13.32 -4.04
CA GLY A 369 -16.10 -13.58 -4.92
C GLY A 369 -16.96 -14.74 -4.42
N THR A 370 -17.28 -15.69 -5.30
CA THR A 370 -18.11 -16.88 -5.02
C THR A 370 -17.30 -18.12 -4.66
N THR A 371 -15.99 -17.99 -4.40
CA THR A 371 -15.08 -19.14 -4.24
C THR A 371 -15.15 -19.84 -2.88
N ASN A 372 -16.00 -19.37 -1.96
CA ASN A 372 -16.04 -19.78 -0.54
C ASN A 372 -14.69 -19.64 0.20
N ILE A 373 -13.74 -18.88 -0.36
CA ILE A 373 -12.45 -18.57 0.28
C ILE A 373 -12.48 -17.13 0.76
N ALA A 374 -11.94 -16.90 1.94
CA ALA A 374 -11.67 -15.57 2.47
C ALA A 374 -10.21 -15.40 2.91
N VAL A 375 -9.74 -14.15 2.89
CA VAL A 375 -8.43 -13.76 3.41
C VAL A 375 -8.58 -12.74 4.53
N GLY A 376 -7.80 -12.87 5.59
CA GLY A 376 -7.85 -11.94 6.73
C GLY A 376 -6.60 -11.94 7.61
N SER A 377 -6.61 -11.09 8.63
CA SER A 377 -5.61 -11.09 9.70
C SER A 377 -5.90 -12.21 10.72
N THR A 378 -4.91 -12.60 11.51
CA THR A 378 -5.11 -13.55 12.64
C THR A 378 -6.13 -12.99 13.65
N LEU A 379 -6.16 -11.67 13.85
CA LEU A 379 -7.14 -11.00 14.70
C LEU A 379 -8.56 -11.09 14.12
N ALA A 380 -8.71 -10.86 12.82
CA ALA A 380 -10.00 -11.01 12.13
C ALA A 380 -10.52 -12.45 12.19
N ALA A 381 -9.62 -13.43 12.09
CA ALA A 381 -9.96 -14.85 12.18
C ALA A 381 -10.43 -15.27 13.58
N ALA A 382 -9.85 -14.70 14.64
CA ALA A 382 -10.29 -14.94 16.01
C ALA A 382 -11.74 -14.47 16.27
N ASN A 383 -12.19 -13.45 15.55
CA ASN A 383 -13.52 -12.87 15.70
C ASN A 383 -14.52 -13.34 14.62
N ALA A 384 -14.13 -14.24 13.72
CA ALA A 384 -14.96 -14.66 12.61
C ALA A 384 -15.99 -15.72 13.04
N THR A 385 -17.28 -15.39 12.96
CA THR A 385 -18.39 -16.28 13.35
C THR A 385 -19.03 -17.04 12.18
N SER A 386 -18.72 -16.66 10.94
CA SER A 386 -19.36 -17.20 9.72
C SER A 386 -18.41 -18.04 8.85
N VAL A 387 -17.50 -18.79 9.47
CA VAL A 387 -16.47 -19.59 8.79
C VAL A 387 -16.56 -21.04 9.25
N ASP A 388 -16.47 -21.98 8.31
CA ASP A 388 -16.56 -23.41 8.59
C ASP A 388 -15.19 -24.02 8.87
N CYS A 389 -14.13 -23.44 8.31
CA CYS A 389 -12.75 -23.86 8.55
C CYS A 389 -11.75 -22.71 8.46
N ILE A 390 -10.66 -22.82 9.22
CA ILE A 390 -9.61 -21.80 9.32
C ILE A 390 -8.25 -22.43 9.01
N LEU A 391 -7.53 -21.83 8.07
CA LEU A 391 -6.12 -22.07 7.81
C LEU A 391 -5.31 -20.90 8.36
N ASN A 392 -4.74 -21.09 9.55
CA ASN A 392 -3.93 -20.08 10.22
C ASN A 392 -2.46 -20.22 9.81
N CYS A 393 -1.90 -19.17 9.25
CA CYS A 393 -0.49 -19.08 8.83
C CYS A 393 0.33 -18.12 9.69
N GLY A 394 -0.27 -17.56 10.74
CA GLY A 394 0.39 -16.72 11.75
C GLY A 394 1.29 -17.53 12.68
N GLN A 395 2.16 -16.84 13.42
CA GLN A 395 3.02 -17.48 14.43
C GLN A 395 2.19 -18.02 15.59
N ASP A 396 1.21 -17.24 16.03
CA ASP A 396 0.38 -17.56 17.18
C ASP A 396 -0.80 -18.44 16.77
N SER A 397 -1.11 -19.45 17.59
CA SER A 397 -2.33 -20.23 17.45
C SER A 397 -3.54 -19.40 17.91
N ILE A 398 -4.70 -19.64 17.30
CA ILE A 398 -5.96 -18.99 17.68
C ILE A 398 -6.72 -19.99 18.55
N SER A 399 -7.30 -19.53 19.66
CA SER A 399 -8.28 -20.30 20.44
C SER A 399 -9.57 -20.43 19.63
N ALA A 400 -9.65 -21.47 18.80
CA ALA A 400 -10.80 -21.77 17.96
C ALA A 400 -11.71 -22.79 18.65
N ASP A 401 -12.17 -22.48 19.87
CA ASP A 401 -12.92 -23.41 20.74
C ASP A 401 -14.27 -23.88 20.13
N HIS A 402 -14.72 -23.22 19.06
CA HIS A 402 -15.95 -23.54 18.32
C HIS A 402 -15.75 -24.44 17.10
N LEU A 403 -14.50 -24.72 16.68
CA LEU A 403 -14.20 -25.50 15.47
C LEU A 403 -13.71 -26.91 15.82
N ASN A 404 -14.26 -27.92 15.15
CA ASN A 404 -13.75 -29.29 15.22
C ASN A 404 -12.28 -29.34 14.78
N THR A 405 -11.49 -30.26 15.32
CA THR A 405 -10.06 -30.46 15.00
C THR A 405 -9.76 -30.64 13.50
N GLU A 406 -10.71 -31.19 12.73
CA GLU A 406 -10.58 -31.31 11.25
C GLU A 406 -10.82 -30.00 10.49
N SER A 407 -11.32 -28.97 11.16
CA SER A 407 -11.71 -27.68 10.56
C SER A 407 -10.73 -26.56 10.88
N TYR A 408 -9.66 -26.83 11.61
CA TYR A 408 -8.60 -25.87 11.92
C TYR A 408 -7.23 -26.46 11.56
N LEU A 409 -6.45 -25.74 10.75
CA LEU A 409 -5.06 -26.08 10.46
C LEU A 409 -4.16 -24.88 10.75
N HIS A 410 -3.17 -25.08 11.61
CA HIS A 410 -2.14 -24.09 11.93
C HIS A 410 -0.81 -24.47 11.27
N LEU A 411 -0.34 -23.62 10.37
CA LEU A 411 0.95 -23.74 9.69
C LEU A 411 1.76 -22.47 9.99
N PRO A 412 2.53 -22.40 11.08
CA PRO A 412 3.26 -21.20 11.45
C PRO A 412 4.32 -20.87 10.39
N MET A 413 4.08 -19.81 9.62
CA MET A 413 4.99 -19.37 8.57
C MET A 413 5.64 -18.05 8.92
N VAL A 414 6.91 -17.90 8.56
CA VAL A 414 7.66 -16.65 8.73
C VAL A 414 7.88 -15.97 7.38
N ASN A 415 8.16 -14.67 7.42
CA ASN A 415 8.48 -13.92 6.20
C ASN A 415 9.76 -14.47 5.54
N SER A 416 9.81 -14.40 4.20
CA SER A 416 11.00 -14.68 3.38
C SER A 416 12.32 -14.04 3.82
N LYS A 417 12.27 -12.96 4.62
CA LYS A 417 13.44 -12.32 5.24
C LYS A 417 14.06 -13.14 6.38
N LEU A 418 13.24 -13.92 7.10
CA LEU A 418 13.64 -14.76 8.23
C LEU A 418 13.96 -16.17 7.75
N ASP A 419 13.04 -16.79 7.03
CA ASP A 419 13.25 -18.07 6.35
C ASP A 419 12.73 -18.00 4.92
N ARG A 420 13.64 -18.18 3.96
CA ARG A 420 13.36 -18.11 2.54
C ARG A 420 12.45 -19.23 2.04
N PHE A 421 12.32 -20.34 2.76
CA PHE A 421 11.59 -21.53 2.30
C PHE A 421 10.35 -21.89 3.13
N SER A 422 10.10 -21.18 4.24
CA SER A 422 8.98 -21.43 5.16
C SER A 422 7.61 -21.51 4.47
N LEU A 423 7.34 -20.61 3.50
CA LEU A 423 6.11 -20.69 2.72
C LEU A 423 6.09 -21.94 1.84
N ARG A 424 7.17 -22.16 1.05
CA ARG A 424 7.25 -23.27 0.10
C ARG A 424 7.05 -24.64 0.76
N SER A 425 7.63 -24.87 1.93
CA SER A 425 7.52 -26.16 2.64
C SER A 425 6.10 -26.46 3.10
N ASN A 426 5.28 -25.43 3.34
CA ASN A 426 3.92 -25.58 3.86
C ASN A 426 2.82 -25.50 2.79
N LEU A 427 3.14 -25.10 1.55
CA LEU A 427 2.14 -24.93 0.47
C LEU A 427 1.38 -26.22 0.15
N ALA A 428 2.04 -27.38 0.16
CA ALA A 428 1.40 -28.67 -0.11
C ALA A 428 0.30 -28.98 0.93
N SER A 429 0.63 -28.84 2.22
CA SER A 429 -0.31 -29.05 3.32
C SER A 429 -1.48 -28.08 3.27
N ALA A 430 -1.21 -26.79 2.98
CA ALA A 430 -2.23 -25.76 2.82
C ALA A 430 -3.22 -26.07 1.69
N VAL A 431 -2.72 -26.45 0.50
CA VAL A 431 -3.57 -26.77 -0.65
C VAL A 431 -4.37 -28.05 -0.41
N ASN A 432 -3.78 -29.08 0.20
CA ASN A 432 -4.49 -30.32 0.54
C ASN A 432 -5.62 -30.08 1.55
N PHE A 433 -5.37 -29.26 2.57
CA PHE A 433 -6.40 -28.88 3.54
C PHE A 433 -7.54 -28.11 2.88
N ALA A 434 -7.22 -27.17 1.99
CA ALA A 434 -8.22 -26.43 1.24
C ALA A 434 -9.04 -27.36 0.34
N LYS A 435 -8.39 -28.28 -0.36
CA LYS A 435 -9.04 -29.29 -1.22
C LYS A 435 -10.07 -30.13 -0.45
N LEU A 436 -9.68 -30.64 0.72
CA LEU A 436 -10.54 -31.48 1.56
C LEU A 436 -11.80 -30.73 2.06
N ASN A 437 -11.68 -29.44 2.36
CA ASN A 437 -12.79 -28.66 2.90
C ASN A 437 -13.67 -28.04 1.81
N LEU A 438 -13.07 -27.52 0.74
CA LEU A 438 -13.81 -26.90 -0.37
C LEU A 438 -14.61 -27.93 -1.18
N SER A 439 -14.14 -29.18 -1.29
CA SER A 439 -14.92 -30.28 -1.87
C SER A 439 -16.18 -30.64 -1.08
N LYS A 440 -16.27 -30.20 0.18
CA LYS A 440 -17.46 -30.30 1.04
C LYS A 440 -18.26 -28.98 1.09
N GLU A 441 -17.98 -28.06 0.16
CA GLU A 441 -18.59 -26.72 0.07
C GLU A 441 -18.43 -25.85 1.32
N LYS A 442 -17.44 -26.14 2.18
CA LYS A 442 -17.17 -25.38 3.39
C LYS A 442 -16.54 -24.02 3.08
N ARG A 443 -16.87 -23.02 3.90
CA ARG A 443 -16.31 -21.67 3.88
C ARG A 443 -14.95 -21.63 4.58
N LEU A 444 -13.89 -21.43 3.79
CA LEU A 444 -12.51 -21.45 4.23
C LEU A 444 -11.96 -20.03 4.45
N LEU A 445 -11.49 -19.74 5.66
CA LEU A 445 -10.72 -18.53 5.96
C LEU A 445 -9.22 -18.83 6.03
N VAL A 446 -8.43 -18.14 5.22
CA VAL A 446 -6.96 -18.17 5.28
C VAL A 446 -6.46 -16.89 5.93
N CYS A 447 -5.73 -17.01 7.04
CA CYS A 447 -5.22 -15.85 7.76
C CYS A 447 -3.72 -15.89 8.00
N CYS A 448 -3.11 -14.71 8.10
CA CYS A 448 -1.75 -14.54 8.63
C CYS A 448 -1.74 -13.29 9.52
N HIS A 449 -0.59 -12.92 10.08
CA HIS A 449 -0.51 -11.81 11.04
C HIS A 449 -1.26 -10.54 10.61
N ASN A 450 -1.04 -10.06 9.39
CA ASN A 450 -1.67 -8.85 8.85
C ASN A 450 -2.65 -9.08 7.69
N GLY A 451 -2.75 -10.30 7.17
CA GLY A 451 -3.61 -10.63 6.03
C GLY A 451 -3.13 -10.08 4.68
N GLU A 452 -1.89 -9.58 4.55
CA GLU A 452 -1.45 -8.85 3.36
C GLU A 452 -0.49 -9.65 2.45
N ASP A 453 0.32 -10.56 2.98
CA ASP A 453 1.40 -11.22 2.21
C ASP A 453 1.24 -12.75 2.16
N ILE A 454 1.51 -13.45 3.27
CA ILE A 454 1.55 -14.92 3.32
C ILE A 454 0.19 -15.54 3.01
N SER A 455 -0.88 -15.09 3.69
CA SER A 455 -2.24 -15.59 3.46
C SER A 455 -2.70 -15.36 2.03
N VAL A 456 -2.37 -14.19 1.45
CA VAL A 456 -2.62 -13.87 0.05
C VAL A 456 -1.90 -14.83 -0.89
N CYS A 457 -0.63 -15.16 -0.63
CA CYS A 457 0.12 -16.13 -1.42
C CYS A 457 -0.46 -17.55 -1.33
N ILE A 458 -1.02 -17.93 -0.18
CA ILE A 458 -1.67 -19.22 0.01
C ILE A 458 -3.01 -19.26 -0.71
N CYS A 459 -3.85 -18.22 -0.58
CA CYS A 459 -5.07 -18.08 -1.38
C CYS A 459 -4.75 -18.14 -2.88
N LEU A 460 -3.68 -17.48 -3.33
CA LEU A 460 -3.23 -17.55 -4.72
C LEU A 460 -2.86 -18.97 -5.15
N ALA A 461 -2.15 -19.72 -4.31
CA ALA A 461 -1.81 -21.11 -4.58
C ALA A 461 -3.06 -22.00 -4.64
N ILE A 462 -4.00 -21.84 -3.71
CA ILE A 462 -5.27 -22.57 -3.65
C ILE A 462 -6.12 -22.28 -4.89
N LEU A 463 -6.34 -21.01 -5.22
CA LEU A 463 -7.11 -20.59 -6.39
C LEU A 463 -6.49 -21.12 -7.68
N THR A 464 -5.17 -21.07 -7.80
CA THR A 464 -4.49 -21.56 -9.02
C THR A 464 -4.52 -23.08 -9.12
N ALA A 465 -4.50 -23.80 -7.99
CA ALA A 465 -4.43 -25.27 -7.97
C ALA A 465 -5.79 -25.95 -8.05
N LEU A 466 -6.88 -25.31 -7.59
CA LEU A 466 -8.18 -25.97 -7.37
C LEU A 466 -9.38 -25.32 -8.09
N PHE A 467 -9.17 -24.20 -8.78
CA PHE A 467 -10.24 -23.48 -9.46
C PHE A 467 -9.94 -23.29 -10.95
N ASP A 468 -10.98 -23.33 -11.77
CA ASP A 468 -10.91 -22.96 -13.18
C ASP A 468 -10.70 -21.45 -13.35
N GLU A 469 -10.45 -20.98 -14.58
CA GLU A 469 -10.26 -19.55 -14.88
C GLU A 469 -11.48 -18.67 -14.52
N GLY A 470 -12.68 -19.27 -14.49
CA GLY A 470 -13.92 -18.60 -14.13
C GLY A 470 -14.10 -18.41 -12.62
N GLY A 471 -13.25 -19.03 -11.79
CA GLY A 471 -13.37 -18.99 -10.33
C GLY A 471 -14.34 -20.04 -9.77
N THR A 472 -14.63 -21.10 -10.53
CA THR A 472 -15.41 -22.26 -10.07
C THR A 472 -14.47 -23.33 -9.54
N PHE A 473 -14.83 -23.94 -8.40
CA PHE A 473 -14.06 -25.04 -7.84
C PHE A 473 -14.17 -26.28 -8.75
N ASP A 474 -13.04 -26.76 -9.24
CA ASP A 474 -12.99 -27.87 -10.21
C ASP A 474 -12.09 -29.03 -9.77
N ASP A 475 -11.69 -29.03 -8.50
CA ASP A 475 -10.80 -30.00 -7.86
C ASP A 475 -9.41 -30.12 -8.53
N GLY A 476 -9.00 -29.10 -9.28
CA GLY A 476 -7.71 -29.04 -9.98
C GLY A 476 -7.69 -29.72 -11.34
N LYS A 477 -8.85 -29.98 -11.95
CA LYS A 477 -8.95 -30.52 -13.31
C LYS A 477 -8.30 -29.57 -14.32
N SER A 478 -8.63 -28.28 -14.28
CA SER A 478 -8.03 -27.25 -15.13
C SER A 478 -6.54 -27.10 -14.87
N PHE A 479 -6.14 -27.19 -13.60
CA PHE A 479 -4.72 -27.15 -13.22
C PHE A 479 -3.94 -28.35 -13.78
N SER A 480 -4.52 -29.56 -13.79
CA SER A 480 -3.85 -30.77 -14.28
C SER A 480 -3.49 -30.73 -15.78
N GLY A 481 -4.30 -30.03 -16.59
CA GLY A 481 -4.10 -29.90 -18.04
C GLY A 481 -3.29 -28.68 -18.51
N ALA A 482 -3.09 -27.66 -17.66
CA ALA A 482 -2.49 -26.38 -18.06
C ALA A 482 -1.05 -26.20 -17.53
N HIS A 483 -0.16 -25.55 -18.28
CA HIS A 483 1.12 -25.08 -17.74
C HIS A 483 0.92 -23.69 -17.11
N ILE A 484 1.21 -23.53 -15.81
CA ILE A 484 1.04 -22.23 -15.16
C ILE A 484 2.13 -21.27 -15.62
N THR A 485 1.72 -20.30 -16.42
CA THR A 485 2.58 -19.19 -16.83
C THR A 485 2.63 -18.13 -15.75
N LYS A 486 3.67 -17.29 -15.78
CA LYS A 486 3.73 -16.11 -14.90
C LYS A 486 2.54 -15.17 -15.10
N TRP A 487 1.96 -15.18 -16.29
CA TRP A 487 0.82 -14.36 -16.65
C TRP A 487 -0.45 -14.87 -16.00
N GLU A 488 -0.70 -16.18 -16.01
CA GLU A 488 -1.87 -16.76 -15.34
C GLU A 488 -1.86 -16.48 -13.83
N MET A 489 -0.71 -16.67 -13.19
CA MET A 489 -0.55 -16.34 -11.76
C MET A 489 -0.80 -14.85 -11.48
N ARG A 490 -0.46 -13.94 -12.41
CA ARG A 490 -0.76 -12.51 -12.27
C ARG A 490 -2.26 -12.25 -12.39
N ARG A 491 -2.97 -12.89 -13.33
CA ARG A 491 -4.43 -12.77 -13.47
C ARG A 491 -5.16 -13.17 -12.20
N ARG A 492 -4.77 -14.30 -11.59
CA ARG A 492 -5.31 -14.75 -10.30
C ARG A 492 -5.02 -13.79 -9.16
N LEU A 493 -3.84 -13.17 -9.14
CA LEU A 493 -3.52 -12.12 -8.18
C LEU A 493 -4.38 -10.87 -8.39
N VAL A 494 -4.62 -10.45 -9.63
CA VAL A 494 -5.51 -9.32 -9.94
C VAL A 494 -6.94 -9.60 -9.46
N PHE A 495 -7.44 -10.81 -9.70
CA PHE A 495 -8.74 -11.25 -9.17
C PHE A 495 -8.79 -11.17 -7.64
N LEU A 496 -7.76 -11.66 -6.94
CA LEU A 496 -7.71 -11.58 -5.48
C LEU A 496 -7.67 -10.12 -4.99
N CYS A 497 -6.84 -9.27 -5.60
CA CYS A 497 -6.70 -7.86 -5.25
C CYS A 497 -7.96 -7.03 -5.53
N LYS A 498 -8.87 -7.50 -6.40
CA LYS A 498 -10.20 -6.89 -6.60
C LYS A 498 -11.00 -6.89 -5.29
N PHE A 499 -10.86 -7.93 -4.47
CA PHE A 499 -11.59 -8.08 -3.21
C PHE A 499 -10.74 -7.67 -2.00
N ALA A 500 -9.50 -8.14 -1.92
CA ALA A 500 -8.59 -7.84 -0.82
C ALA A 500 -7.68 -6.67 -1.18
N ILE A 501 -8.17 -5.44 -0.98
CA ILE A 501 -7.44 -4.19 -1.31
C ILE A 501 -6.10 -4.02 -0.56
N LYS A 502 -5.94 -4.70 0.58
CA LYS A 502 -4.70 -4.71 1.38
C LYS A 502 -3.69 -5.76 0.90
N ALA A 503 -4.01 -6.56 -0.12
CA ALA A 503 -3.14 -7.62 -0.63
C ALA A 503 -1.83 -7.05 -1.22
N ARG A 504 -0.70 -7.45 -0.63
CA ARG A 504 0.65 -7.01 -0.96
C ARG A 504 1.65 -8.16 -0.86
N PRO A 505 1.49 -9.22 -1.67
CA PRO A 505 2.38 -10.36 -1.62
C PRO A 505 3.80 -9.97 -2.04
N SER A 506 4.79 -10.42 -1.27
CA SER A 506 6.19 -10.12 -1.55
C SER A 506 6.66 -10.85 -2.81
N ARG A 507 7.59 -10.22 -3.57
CA ARG A 507 8.16 -10.85 -4.77
C ARG A 507 8.84 -12.19 -4.46
N GLY A 508 9.40 -12.33 -3.25
CA GLY A 508 9.97 -13.58 -2.76
C GLY A 508 8.90 -14.67 -2.64
N ASN A 509 7.81 -14.39 -1.94
CA ASN A 509 6.71 -15.34 -1.75
C ASN A 509 6.00 -15.69 -3.05
N LEU A 510 5.76 -14.72 -3.93
CA LEU A 510 5.22 -14.97 -5.28
C LEU A 510 6.10 -15.96 -6.08
N LYS A 511 7.42 -15.82 -6.02
CA LYS A 511 8.35 -16.77 -6.66
C LYS A 511 8.25 -18.18 -6.06
N GLN A 512 8.03 -18.28 -4.74
CA GLN A 512 7.86 -19.57 -4.07
C GLN A 512 6.58 -20.26 -4.52
N VAL A 513 5.46 -19.53 -4.59
CA VAL A 513 4.18 -20.05 -5.10
C VAL A 513 4.32 -20.51 -6.55
N PHE A 514 4.92 -19.68 -7.41
CA PHE A 514 5.17 -20.04 -8.81
C PHE A 514 6.04 -21.30 -8.93
N GLY A 515 7.09 -21.40 -8.11
CA GLY A 515 7.99 -22.56 -8.08
C GLY A 515 7.32 -23.82 -7.56
N PHE A 516 6.40 -23.72 -6.60
CA PHE A 516 5.60 -24.83 -6.08
C PHE A 516 4.63 -25.36 -7.16
N LEU A 517 3.86 -24.47 -7.77
CA LEU A 517 2.87 -24.83 -8.80
C LEU A 517 3.52 -25.51 -10.02
N ASN A 518 4.75 -25.11 -10.39
CA ASN A 518 5.49 -25.75 -11.48
C ASN A 518 6.36 -26.95 -11.04
N GLY A 519 6.75 -27.01 -9.76
CA GLY A 519 7.66 -28.03 -9.24
C GLY A 519 6.98 -29.37 -8.88
N GLY A 520 5.67 -29.37 -8.62
CA GLY A 520 4.89 -30.58 -8.27
C GLY A 520 4.71 -31.60 -9.41
N ARG A 521 5.25 -31.35 -10.61
CA ARG A 521 5.15 -32.24 -11.78
C ARG A 521 6.41 -33.06 -12.08
N VAL A 522 7.53 -32.78 -11.42
CA VAL A 522 8.81 -33.44 -11.74
C VAL A 522 8.90 -34.87 -11.15
N SER A 523 7.93 -35.30 -10.34
CA SER A 523 7.93 -36.61 -9.68
C SER A 523 7.05 -37.68 -10.35
N SER A 524 6.58 -37.49 -11.59
CA SER A 524 5.80 -38.49 -12.33
C SER A 524 6.49 -39.05 -13.58
N LEU A 525 7.81 -38.85 -13.71
CA LEU A 525 8.64 -39.48 -14.74
C LEU A 525 9.90 -40.06 -14.07
N SER A 526 9.72 -41.20 -13.41
CA SER A 526 10.78 -42.19 -13.16
C SER A 526 10.15 -43.56 -12.99
#